data_AF-A0A1G8UF61-F1
#
_entry.id   AF-A0A1G8UF61-F1
#
_cell.length_a   1.000
_cell.length_b   1.000
_cell.length_c   1.000
_cell.angle_alpha   90.00
_cell.angle_beta   90.00
_cell.angle_gamma   90.00
#
_symmetry.space_group_name_H-M   'P 1'
#
loop_
_entity.id
_entity.type
_entity.pdbx_description
1 polymer ?
#
loop_
_entity_poly.entity_id
_entity_poly.type
_entity_poly.pdbx_seq_one_letter_code
_entity_poly.pdbx_strand_id
1 'polypeptide(L)'
;MATLNPGAWKRVTPSLGLTRAELDAFVDQAREDGFIPKEQTFLSKQGCINALRLAREAAYAAHHAAEAARRRPVSQPRRNGALCEIPAAEVNAWLASLPPERLDP
;
A
#
# COMPACT_ATOMS: atom_id res chain seq x y z
N MET A 1 7.44 32.16 -12.70
CA MET A 1 7.37 30.68 -12.61
C MET A 1 6.29 30.35 -11.62
N ALA A 2 5.28 29.56 -11.99
CA ALA A 2 4.24 29.16 -11.05
C ALA A 2 4.86 28.18 -10.05
N THR A 3 5.12 28.64 -8.83
CA THR A 3 5.63 27.79 -7.75
C THR A 3 4.53 26.86 -7.31
N LEU A 4 4.57 25.61 -7.78
CA LEU A 4 3.66 24.56 -7.34
C LEU A 4 4.12 24.05 -5.97
N ASN A 5 3.18 23.80 -5.07
CA ASN A 5 3.50 23.19 -3.78
C ASN A 5 4.11 21.79 -3.98
N PRO A 6 5.04 21.35 -3.11
CA PRO A 6 5.60 20.01 -3.15
C PRO A 6 4.47 18.95 -3.17
N GLY A 7 4.50 18.07 -4.17
CA GLY A 7 3.47 17.03 -4.34
C GLY A 7 2.12 17.53 -4.87
N ALA A 8 1.98 18.78 -5.31
CA ALA A 8 0.78 19.25 -6.00
C ALA A 8 0.49 18.43 -7.27
N TRP A 9 1.54 18.07 -8.02
CA TRP A 9 1.44 17.23 -9.22
C TRP A 9 0.83 15.85 -8.95
N LYS A 10 1.02 15.27 -7.76
CA LYS A 10 0.47 13.96 -7.36
C LYS A 10 -1.06 13.99 -7.18
N ARG A 11 -1.61 15.16 -6.86
CA ARG A 11 -3.05 15.35 -6.60
C ARG A 11 -3.83 15.75 -7.85
N VAL A 12 -3.16 16.41 -8.80
CA VAL A 12 -3.81 16.88 -10.02
C VAL A 12 -4.06 15.72 -10.97
N THR A 13 -5.26 15.67 -11.54
CA THR A 13 -5.59 14.79 -12.67
C THR A 13 -5.17 15.50 -13.95
N PRO A 14 -4.09 15.07 -14.62
CA PRO A 14 -3.63 15.73 -15.84
C PRO A 14 -4.74 15.61 -16.89
N SER A 15 -5.19 16.75 -17.41
CA SER A 15 -6.29 16.82 -18.37
C SER A 15 -5.93 17.73 -19.54
N LEU A 16 -6.66 17.61 -20.64
CA LEU A 16 -6.46 18.43 -21.83
C LEU A 16 -6.74 19.93 -21.59
N GLY A 17 -7.43 20.27 -20.49
CA GLY A 17 -7.73 21.65 -20.10
C GLY A 17 -6.56 22.40 -19.47
N LEU A 18 -5.49 21.71 -19.03
CA LEU A 18 -4.31 22.38 -18.48
C LEU A 18 -3.52 23.11 -19.56
N THR A 19 -2.97 24.26 -19.21
CA THR A 19 -2.05 25.01 -20.08
C THR A 19 -0.73 24.26 -20.24
N ARG A 20 0.03 24.59 -21.28
CA ARG A 20 1.33 23.97 -21.49
C ARG A 20 2.30 24.26 -20.34
N ALA A 21 2.31 25.48 -19.83
CA ALA A 21 3.15 25.90 -18.72
C ALA A 21 2.84 25.13 -17.42
N GLU A 22 1.56 24.86 -17.14
CA GLU A 22 1.17 24.04 -15.98
C GLU A 22 1.62 22.60 -16.13
N LEU A 23 1.46 22.01 -17.32
CA LEU A 23 1.92 20.65 -17.60
C LEU A 23 3.44 20.54 -17.45
N ASP A 24 4.20 21.51 -17.98
CA ASP A 24 5.65 21.51 -17.86
C ASP A 24 6.08 21.66 -16.38
N ALA A 25 5.42 22.52 -15.60
CA ALA A 25 5.68 22.65 -14.16
C ALA A 25 5.39 21.34 -13.38
N PHE A 26 4.33 20.61 -13.74
CA PHE A 26 4.05 19.30 -13.15
C PHE A 26 5.08 18.24 -13.56
N VAL A 27 5.56 18.28 -14.82
CA VAL A 27 6.62 17.38 -15.31
C VAL A 27 7.92 17.62 -14.57
N ASP A 28 8.31 18.87 -14.37
CA ASP A 28 9.53 19.21 -13.67
C ASP A 28 9.50 18.71 -12.22
N GLN A 29 8.37 18.89 -11.52
CA GLN A 29 8.22 18.37 -10.17
C GLN A 29 8.21 16.83 -10.12
N ALA A 30 7.61 16.16 -11.11
CA ALA A 30 7.62 14.70 -11.21
C ALA A 30 9.02 14.14 -11.53
N ARG A 31 9.86 14.92 -12.22
CA ARG A 31 11.29 14.60 -12.45
C ARG A 31 12.12 14.78 -11.18
N GLU A 32 11.90 15.84 -10.42
CA GLU A 32 12.54 16.04 -9.11
C GLU A 32 12.21 14.90 -8.14
N ASP A 33 10.96 14.45 -8.15
CA ASP A 33 10.50 13.31 -7.36
C ASP A 33 10.96 11.94 -7.92
N GLY A 34 11.62 11.91 -9.09
CA GLY A 34 12.18 10.71 -9.70
C GLY A 34 11.20 9.80 -10.44
N PHE A 35 9.96 10.23 -10.66
CA PHE A 35 8.94 9.43 -11.36
C PHE A 35 8.98 9.57 -12.88
N ILE A 36 9.59 10.66 -13.39
CA ILE A 36 9.82 10.89 -14.82
C ILE A 36 11.33 11.01 -15.05
N PRO A 37 11.92 10.30 -16.02
CA PRO A 37 13.32 10.47 -16.37
C PRO A 37 13.59 11.90 -16.87
N LYS A 38 14.71 12.50 -16.44
CA LYS A 38 15.10 13.87 -16.85
C LYS A 38 15.25 14.01 -18.37
N GLU A 39 15.71 12.97 -19.04
CA GLU A 39 15.94 12.94 -20.48
C GLU A 39 14.67 12.65 -21.29
N GLN A 40 13.55 12.32 -20.64
CA GLN A 40 12.33 12.00 -21.36
C GLN A 40 11.73 13.25 -22.00
N THR A 41 11.69 13.26 -23.33
CA THR A 41 11.07 14.31 -24.15
C THR A 41 9.67 13.89 -24.62
N PHE A 42 8.72 14.83 -24.57
CA PHE A 42 7.33 14.58 -25.00
C PHE A 42 7.06 15.25 -26.34
N LEU A 43 6.79 14.45 -27.37
CA LEU A 43 6.49 14.93 -28.73
C LEU A 43 5.07 15.50 -28.88
N SER A 44 4.18 15.23 -27.93
CA SER A 44 2.80 15.72 -27.95
C SER A 44 2.30 16.07 -26.56
N LYS A 45 1.30 16.96 -26.49
CA LYS A 45 0.61 17.31 -25.23
C LYS A 45 0.01 16.06 -24.58
N GLN A 46 -0.59 15.17 -25.38
CA GLN A 46 -1.15 13.92 -24.90
C GLN A 46 -0.09 12.99 -24.33
N GLY A 47 1.11 12.94 -24.93
CA GLY A 47 2.23 12.17 -24.40
C GLY A 47 2.66 12.65 -23.00
N CYS A 48 2.72 13.98 -22.79
CA CYS A 48 2.99 14.57 -21.49
C CYS A 48 1.90 14.22 -20.46
N ILE A 49 0.62 14.35 -20.84
CA ILE A 49 -0.52 13.99 -19.97
C ILE A 49 -0.47 12.50 -19.57
N ASN A 50 -0.16 11.61 -20.51
CA ASN A 50 -0.05 10.18 -20.25
C ASN A 50 1.13 9.88 -19.31
N ALA A 51 2.29 10.50 -19.52
CA ALA A 51 3.44 10.32 -18.66
C ALA A 51 3.18 10.83 -17.23
N LEU A 52 2.53 11.97 -17.07
CA LEU A 52 2.10 12.47 -15.76
C LEU A 52 1.10 11.54 -15.08
N ARG A 53 0.17 10.94 -15.84
CA ARG A 53 -0.77 9.95 -15.31
C ARG A 53 -0.04 8.71 -14.78
N LEU A 54 0.90 8.16 -15.56
CA LEU A 54 1.73 7.03 -15.15
C LEU A 54 2.60 7.35 -13.92
N ALA A 55 3.23 8.52 -13.91
CA ALA A 55 4.01 8.99 -12.77
C ALA A 55 3.16 9.08 -11.50
N ARG A 56 1.91 9.55 -11.61
CA ARG A 56 0.98 9.63 -10.49
C ARG A 56 0.57 8.24 -10.00
N GLU A 57 0.29 7.30 -10.90
CA GLU A 57 -0.01 5.91 -10.55
C GLU A 57 1.17 5.25 -9.82
N ALA A 58 2.40 5.45 -10.32
CA ALA A 58 3.60 4.97 -9.64
C ALA A 58 3.78 5.60 -8.26
N ALA A 59 3.55 6.91 -8.11
CA ALA A 59 3.60 7.59 -6.82
C ALA A 59 2.54 7.06 -5.85
N TYR A 60 1.33 6.80 -6.33
CA TYR A 60 0.24 6.21 -5.55
C TYR A 60 0.59 4.78 -5.10
N ALA A 61 1.10 3.95 -6.02
CA ALA A 61 1.54 2.60 -5.71
C ALA A 61 2.68 2.59 -4.68
N ALA A 62 3.67 3.49 -4.82
CA ALA A 62 4.75 3.64 -3.85
C ALA A 62 4.24 4.05 -2.46
N HIS A 63 3.27 4.98 -2.42
CA HIS A 63 2.63 5.39 -1.16
C HIS A 63 1.90 4.22 -0.49
N HIS A 64 1.09 3.47 -1.25
CA HIS A 64 0.39 2.31 -0.70
C HIS A 64 1.32 1.16 -0.34
N ALA A 65 2.41 0.95 -1.08
CA ALA A 65 3.43 -0.01 -0.70
C ALA A 65 4.10 0.39 0.63
N ALA A 66 4.38 1.68 0.83
CA ALA A 66 4.92 2.19 2.09
C ALA A 66 3.90 2.07 3.25
N GLU A 67 2.62 2.34 3.00
CA GLU A 67 1.56 2.11 3.99
C GLU A 67 1.38 0.63 4.31
N ALA A 68 1.42 -0.25 3.31
CA ALA A 68 1.37 -1.69 3.49
C ALA A 68 2.59 -2.20 4.26
N ALA A 69 3.78 -1.62 4.02
CA ALA A 69 4.98 -1.92 4.79
C ALA A 69 4.90 -1.41 6.24
N ARG A 70 4.24 -0.27 6.49
CA ARG A 70 3.95 0.22 7.86
C ARG A 70 2.92 -0.62 8.59
N ARG A 71 1.94 -1.15 7.85
CA ARG A 71 0.90 -2.06 8.36
C ARG A 71 1.35 -3.50 8.44
N ARG A 72 2.49 -3.87 7.83
CA ARG A 72 3.11 -5.16 8.13
C ARG A 72 3.38 -5.13 9.63
N PRO A 73 2.74 -6.00 10.43
CA PRO A 73 3.22 -6.20 11.77
C PRO A 73 4.68 -6.55 11.59
N VAL A 74 5.57 -5.78 12.23
CA VAL A 74 6.93 -6.23 12.48
C VAL A 74 6.76 -7.67 12.88
N SER A 75 7.42 -8.57 12.16
CA SER A 75 7.60 -9.95 12.58
C SER A 75 8.34 -9.87 13.91
N GLN A 76 7.62 -9.50 14.99
CA GLN A 76 7.93 -9.94 16.31
C GLN A 76 8.16 -11.42 16.11
N PRO A 77 9.27 -11.99 16.60
CA PRO A 77 9.30 -13.42 16.77
C PRO A 77 7.98 -13.72 17.47
N ARG A 78 7.12 -14.51 16.82
CA ARG A 78 6.02 -15.16 17.51
C ARG A 78 6.72 -15.86 18.67
N ARG A 79 6.82 -15.21 19.83
CA ARG A 79 6.60 -15.92 21.07
C ARG A 79 5.23 -16.50 20.79
N ASN A 80 5.23 -17.79 20.48
CA ASN A 80 4.05 -18.63 20.52
C ASN A 80 3.34 -18.18 21.79
N GLY A 81 2.38 -17.26 21.65
CA GLY A 81 1.31 -17.14 22.61
C GLY A 81 0.73 -18.53 22.52
N ALA A 82 1.02 -19.33 23.54
CA ALA A 82 0.53 -20.66 23.65
C ALA A 82 -0.95 -20.58 23.29
N LEU A 83 -1.29 -21.06 22.09
CA LEU A 83 -2.59 -21.68 21.92
C LEU A 83 -2.71 -22.56 23.15
N CYS A 84 -3.78 -22.41 23.92
CA CYS A 84 -4.00 -23.24 25.09
C CYS A 84 -3.96 -24.70 24.63
N GLU A 85 -2.76 -25.28 24.61
CA GLU A 85 -2.50 -26.67 24.31
C GLU A 85 -2.92 -27.37 25.59
N ILE A 86 -4.21 -27.62 25.70
CA ILE A 86 -4.75 -28.46 26.76
C ILE A 86 -4.10 -29.84 26.53
N PRO A 87 -3.23 -30.31 27.45
CA PRO A 87 -2.57 -31.60 27.28
C PRO A 87 -3.64 -32.68 27.17
N ALA A 88 -3.40 -33.70 26.32
CA ALA A 88 -4.34 -34.83 26.19
C ALA A 88 -4.64 -35.50 27.56
N ALA A 89 -3.69 -35.43 28.51
CA ALA A 89 -3.89 -35.89 29.88
C ALA A 89 -4.99 -35.12 30.64
N GLU A 90 -5.06 -33.80 30.45
CA GLU A 90 -6.05 -32.94 31.10
C GLU A 90 -7.45 -33.16 30.51
N VAL A 91 -7.54 -33.37 29.18
CA VAL A 91 -8.77 -33.77 28.50
C VAL A 91 -9.26 -35.14 28.97
N ASN A 92 -8.35 -36.12 29.09
CA ASN A 92 -8.71 -37.48 29.53
C ASN A 92 -9.14 -37.52 31.00
N ALA A 93 -8.51 -36.72 31.86
CA ALA A 93 -8.92 -36.58 33.26
C ALA A 93 -10.32 -35.95 33.36
N TRP A 94 -10.62 -34.95 32.53
CA TRP A 94 -11.95 -34.36 32.45
C TRP A 94 -13.01 -35.36 31.95
N LEU A 95 -12.73 -36.10 30.87
CA LEU A 95 -13.62 -37.15 30.35
C LEU A 95 -13.88 -38.25 31.38
N ALA A 96 -12.87 -38.66 32.13
CA ALA A 96 -13.00 -39.65 33.20
C ALA A 96 -13.77 -39.12 34.43
N SER A 97 -13.82 -37.80 34.61
CA SER A 97 -14.58 -37.14 35.69
C SER A 97 -16.06 -36.97 35.38
N LEU A 98 -16.46 -37.15 34.11
CA LEU A 98 -17.88 -37.14 33.74
C LEU A 98 -18.55 -38.39 34.30
N PRO A 99 -19.71 -38.27 34.97
CA PRO A 99 -20.45 -39.43 35.45
C PRO A 99 -20.81 -40.30 34.23
N PRO A 100 -20.73 -41.64 34.33
CA PRO A 100 -21.21 -42.50 33.27
C PRO A 100 -22.73 -42.25 33.16
N GLU A 101 -23.15 -41.47 32.17
CA GLU A 101 -24.55 -41.44 31.80
C GLU A 101 -24.97 -42.88 31.55
N ARG A 102 -26.02 -43.28 32.27
CA ARG A 102 -26.64 -44.59 32.19
C ARG A 102 -26.96 -44.86 30.73
N LEU A 103 -26.13 -45.68 30.09
CA LEU A 103 -26.53 -46.52 28.97
C LEU A 103 -27.62 -47.46 29.51
N ASP A 104 -28.86 -46.99 29.53
CA ASP A 104 -30.02 -47.89 29.48
C ASP A 104 -30.22 -48.26 27.99
N PRO A 105 -30.30 -49.56 27.65
CA PRO A 105 -30.38 -50.06 26.27
C PRO A 105 -31.69 -49.72 25.54
#